data_AF-A0A2V6L049-F1
#
_entry.id   AF-A0A2V6L049-F1
#
_cell.length_a   1.000
_cell.length_b   1.000
_cell.length_c   1.000
_cell.angle_alpha   90.00
_cell.angle_beta   90.00
_cell.angle_gamma   90.00
#
_symmetry.space_group_name_H-M   'P 1'
#
loop_
_entity.id
_entity.type
_entity.pdbx_description
1 polymer ?
#
loop_
_entity_poly.entity_id
_entity_poly.type
_entity_poly.pdbx_seq_one_letter_code
_entity_poly.pdbx_strand_id
1 'polypeptide(L)'
;MFRCWRRIFLLIGLASTNLLAISDVGCATVPEPGDLRAAGKVDFPISCTPAVQSEFARGVALLHSFFYEEARRIFTSVAEQDPKCAMAQWGIAMTWWHPIWTHPTPDEMSAGKAAIAKAMGMTAG
;
A
#
# COMPACT_ATOMS: atom_id res chain seq x y z
N MET A 1 -16.24 22.20 -9.80
CA MET A 1 -16.86 23.55 -9.72
C MET A 1 -16.51 24.14 -8.36
N PHE A 2 -15.65 25.16 -8.38
CA PHE A 2 -14.91 25.72 -7.24
C PHE A 2 -15.83 26.20 -6.10
N ARG A 3 -15.60 25.71 -4.88
CA ARG A 3 -16.24 26.25 -3.67
C ARG A 3 -15.33 26.24 -2.45
N CYS A 4 -14.09 26.72 -2.61
CA CYS A 4 -13.16 26.93 -1.50
C CYS A 4 -12.78 28.42 -1.30
N TRP A 5 -13.38 29.35 -2.05
CA TRP A 5 -13.04 30.77 -1.96
C TRP A 5 -14.26 31.62 -1.62
N ARG A 6 -14.70 31.56 -0.36
CA ARG A 6 -15.60 32.59 0.17
C ARG A 6 -15.50 32.67 1.68
N ARG A 7 -14.43 33.31 2.16
CA ARG A 7 -14.35 34.07 3.43
C ARG A 7 -12.93 34.63 3.63
N ILE A 8 -12.49 35.44 2.67
CA ILE A 8 -11.51 36.49 2.93
C ILE A 8 -12.32 37.76 2.70
N PHE A 9 -12.67 38.48 3.77
CA PHE A 9 -12.92 39.93 3.85
C PHE A 9 -13.60 40.24 5.20
N LEU A 10 -13.05 41.25 5.90
CA LEU A 10 -13.41 41.80 7.23
C LEU A 10 -12.78 41.00 8.39
N LEU A 11 -11.80 41.50 9.14
CA LEU A 11 -11.70 42.82 9.77
C LEU A 11 -10.23 43.26 9.97
N ILE A 12 -10.01 44.57 9.80
CA ILE A 12 -8.80 45.29 10.20
C ILE A 12 -8.74 45.34 11.73
N GLY A 13 -7.59 44.98 12.33
CA GLY A 13 -7.30 45.18 13.75
C GLY A 13 -5.83 44.92 14.03
N LEU A 14 -5.15 45.93 14.59
CA LEU A 14 -3.71 46.04 14.70
C LEU A 14 -3.02 45.01 15.63
N ALA A 15 -1.74 44.79 15.30
CA ALA A 15 -0.62 44.41 16.17
C ALA A 15 -0.40 42.93 16.53
N SER A 16 0.90 42.57 16.49
CA SER A 16 1.56 41.34 16.98
C SER A 16 1.82 40.28 15.90
N THR A 17 3.02 40.36 15.32
CA THR A 17 3.63 39.35 14.46
C THR A 17 3.89 38.06 15.25
N ASN A 18 2.88 37.19 15.36
CA ASN A 18 3.10 35.77 15.54
C ASN A 18 2.86 35.11 14.18
N LEU A 19 3.93 34.55 13.61
CA LEU A 19 3.90 33.79 12.37
C LEU A 19 3.16 32.48 12.61
N LEU A 20 1.82 32.53 12.65
CA LEU A 20 1.00 31.34 12.50
C LEU A 20 1.20 30.85 11.08
N ALA A 21 2.01 29.80 10.93
CA ALA A 21 2.04 29.01 9.72
C ALA A 21 0.61 28.52 9.46
N ILE A 22 -0.05 29.15 8.49
CA ILE A 22 -1.32 28.67 7.96
C ILE A 22 -0.95 27.39 7.22
N SER A 23 -1.12 26.24 7.85
CA SER A 23 -1.06 24.97 7.14
C SER A 23 -2.15 25.02 6.07
N ASP A 24 -1.76 25.08 4.81
CA ASP A 24 -2.65 24.83 3.68
C ASP A 24 -3.26 23.44 3.90
N VAL A 25 -4.49 23.39 4.40
CA VAL A 25 -5.31 22.18 4.33
C VAL A 25 -5.68 22.01 2.86
N GLY A 26 -4.77 21.41 2.11
CA GLY A 26 -5.03 21.01 0.74
C GLY A 26 -6.28 20.13 0.70
N CYS A 27 -7.26 20.53 -0.10
CA CYS A 27 -8.41 19.69 -0.37
C CYS A 27 -7.87 18.43 -1.06
N ALA A 28 -7.99 17.26 -0.40
CA ALA A 28 -7.56 16.01 -1.01
C ALA A 28 -8.31 15.81 -2.33
N THR A 29 -7.56 15.69 -3.43
CA THR A 29 -8.14 15.37 -4.74
C THR A 29 -8.59 13.91 -4.71
N VAL A 30 -9.82 13.65 -5.17
CA VAL A 30 -10.27 12.28 -5.39
C VAL A 30 -9.34 11.66 -6.44
N PRO A 31 -8.72 10.49 -6.16
CA PRO A 31 -7.89 9.80 -7.14
C PRO A 31 -8.68 9.50 -8.42
N GLU A 32 -8.01 9.58 -9.56
CA GLU A 32 -8.62 9.18 -10.83
C GLU A 32 -9.04 7.70 -10.78
N PRO A 33 -10.21 7.34 -11.34
CA PRO A 33 -10.63 5.95 -11.42
C PRO A 33 -9.54 5.08 -12.06
N GLY A 34 -9.17 3.99 -11.37
CA GLY A 34 -8.12 3.07 -11.83
C GLY A 34 -6.70 3.42 -11.38
N ASP A 35 -6.48 4.51 -10.64
CA ASP A 35 -5.18 4.77 -10.01
C ASP A 35 -4.92 3.79 -8.85
N LEU A 36 -4.18 2.73 -9.15
CA LEU A 36 -3.78 1.69 -8.18
C LEU A 36 -2.84 2.20 -7.09
N ARG A 37 -2.29 3.42 -7.20
CA ARG A 37 -1.57 4.06 -6.09
C ARG A 37 -2.50 4.45 -4.96
N ALA A 38 -3.78 4.65 -5.27
CA ALA A 38 -4.81 5.02 -4.31
C ALA A 38 -5.78 3.85 -4.01
N ALA A 39 -5.28 2.62 -4.00
CA ALA A 39 -6.05 1.40 -3.67
C ALA A 39 -6.60 1.33 -2.23
N GLY A 40 -6.41 2.39 -1.43
CA GLY A 40 -6.86 2.51 -0.05
C GLY A 40 -5.70 2.55 0.95
N LYS A 41 -6.06 2.62 2.23
CA LYS A 41 -5.11 2.59 3.35
C LYS A 41 -5.29 1.29 4.12
N VAL A 42 -4.19 0.57 4.32
CA VAL A 42 -4.12 -0.63 5.14
C VAL A 42 -3.09 -0.39 6.24
N ASP A 43 -3.42 -0.78 7.46
CA ASP A 43 -2.46 -0.89 8.56
C ASP A 43 -2.16 -2.38 8.77
N PHE A 44 -0.92 -2.78 8.46
CA PHE A 44 -0.49 -4.17 8.51
C PHE A 44 0.93 -4.22 9.08
N PRO A 45 1.09 -4.49 10.38
CA PRO A 45 2.40 -4.58 11.01
C PRO A 45 3.23 -5.70 10.37
N ILE A 46 4.48 -5.42 10.03
CA ILE A 46 5.42 -6.41 9.50
C ILE A 46 6.69 -6.45 10.36
N SER A 47 7.34 -7.62 10.42
CA SER A 47 8.66 -7.77 11.05
C SER A 47 9.82 -7.55 10.07
N CYS A 48 9.51 -7.11 8.84
CA CYS A 48 10.49 -6.73 7.84
C CYS A 48 11.11 -5.37 8.17
N THR A 49 12.11 -4.96 7.38
CA THR A 49 12.73 -3.64 7.56
C THR A 49 11.69 -2.51 7.46
N PRO A 50 11.80 -1.44 8.27
CA PRO A 50 10.83 -0.34 8.23
C PRO A 50 10.69 0.34 6.86
N ALA A 51 11.74 0.28 6.03
CA ALA A 51 11.77 0.88 4.70
C ALA A 51 10.71 0.31 3.76
N VAL A 52 10.34 -0.97 3.93
CA VAL A 52 9.37 -1.63 3.04
C VAL A 52 7.92 -1.60 3.56
N GLN A 53 7.67 -1.03 4.74
CA GLN A 53 6.36 -1.01 5.40
C GLN A 53 5.24 -0.43 4.50
N SER A 54 5.52 0.70 3.83
CA SER A 54 4.52 1.37 2.99
C SER A 54 4.20 0.56 1.73
N GLU A 55 5.21 -0.02 1.08
CA GLU A 55 5.00 -0.85 -0.12
C GLU A 55 4.30 -2.15 0.23
N PHE A 56 4.68 -2.80 1.34
CA PHE A 56 4.00 -4.00 1.82
C PHE A 56 2.51 -3.75 2.06
N ALA A 57 2.17 -2.66 2.77
CA ALA A 57 0.78 -2.29 3.03
C ALA A 57 0.00 -2.03 1.73
N ARG A 58 0.63 -1.41 0.71
CA ARG A 58 0.04 -1.24 -0.63
C ARG A 58 -0.20 -2.59 -1.30
N GLY A 59 0.75 -3.53 -1.21
CA GLY A 59 0.59 -4.90 -1.71
C GLY A 59 -0.61 -5.61 -1.10
N VAL A 60 -0.82 -5.47 0.22
CA VAL A 60 -1.99 -6.02 0.92
C VAL A 60 -3.30 -5.36 0.45
N ALA A 61 -3.32 -4.04 0.26
CA ALA A 61 -4.51 -3.33 -0.24
C ALA A 61 -4.94 -3.84 -1.63
N LEU A 62 -3.96 -4.05 -2.52
CA LEU A 62 -4.20 -4.57 -3.87
C LEU A 62 -4.60 -6.05 -3.86
N LEU A 63 -3.96 -6.86 -3.01
CA LEU A 63 -4.33 -8.26 -2.82
C LEU A 63 -5.79 -8.38 -2.35
N HIS A 64 -6.22 -7.55 -1.39
CA HIS A 64 -7.60 -7.52 -0.90
C HIS A 64 -8.59 -7.06 -1.98
N SER A 65 -8.12 -6.25 -2.93
CA SER A 65 -8.92 -5.78 -4.07
C SER A 65 -8.82 -6.71 -5.29
N PHE A 66 -8.27 -7.92 -5.11
CA PHE A 66 -8.12 -8.96 -6.15
C PHE A 66 -7.23 -8.56 -7.34
N PHE A 67 -6.34 -7.56 -7.17
CA PHE A 67 -5.31 -7.20 -8.14
C PHE A 67 -4.06 -8.07 -7.94
N TYR A 68 -4.20 -9.39 -8.12
CA TYR A 68 -3.18 -10.38 -7.77
C TYR A 68 -1.83 -10.14 -8.46
N GLU A 69 -1.83 -9.84 -9.76
CA GLU A 69 -0.60 -9.62 -10.52
C GLU A 69 0.17 -8.38 -10.06
N GLU A 70 -0.53 -7.27 -9.81
CA GLU A 70 0.11 -6.04 -9.32
C GLU A 70 0.60 -6.22 -7.88
N ALA A 71 -0.21 -6.85 -7.02
CA ALA A 71 0.21 -7.20 -5.67
C ALA A 71 1.47 -8.09 -5.68
N ARG A 72 1.56 -9.04 -6.62
CA ARG A 72 2.72 -9.92 -6.77
C ARG A 72 3.98 -9.12 -7.12
N ARG A 73 3.90 -8.18 -8.05
CA ARG A 73 5.02 -7.29 -8.41
C ARG A 73 5.53 -6.53 -7.19
N ILE A 74 4.62 -6.01 -6.36
CA ILE A 74 4.96 -5.29 -5.14
C ILE A 74 5.63 -6.21 -4.13
N PHE A 75 5.05 -7.37 -3.80
CA PHE A 75 5.66 -8.29 -2.84
C PHE A 75 7.01 -8.84 -3.33
N THR A 76 7.18 -9.06 -4.64
CA THR A 76 8.48 -9.38 -5.23
C THR A 76 9.49 -8.27 -5.01
N SER A 77 9.12 -7.01 -5.27
CA SER A 77 10.02 -5.87 -5.01
C SER A 77 10.37 -5.73 -3.52
N VAL A 78 9.40 -5.92 -2.63
CA VAL A 78 9.65 -5.93 -1.18
C VAL A 78 10.62 -7.05 -0.78
N ALA A 79 10.50 -8.23 -1.38
CA ALA A 79 11.43 -9.34 -1.15
C ALA A 79 12.85 -9.08 -1.72
N GLU A 80 12.97 -8.28 -2.78
CA GLU A 80 14.27 -7.85 -3.33
C GLU A 80 14.93 -6.80 -2.43
N GLN A 81 14.14 -5.84 -1.92
CA GLN A 81 14.60 -4.78 -1.02
C GLN A 81 14.95 -5.33 0.38
N ASP A 82 14.18 -6.29 0.88
CA ASP A 82 14.44 -7.00 2.12
C ASP A 82 14.42 -8.54 1.92
N PRO A 83 15.58 -9.12 1.57
CA PRO A 83 15.71 -10.57 1.36
C PRO A 83 15.43 -11.43 2.58
N LYS A 84 15.35 -10.84 3.79
CA LYS A 84 15.03 -11.55 5.04
C LYS A 84 13.55 -11.46 5.41
N CYS A 85 12.76 -10.68 4.66
CA CYS A 85 11.32 -10.53 4.88
C CYS A 85 10.55 -11.79 4.46
N ALA A 86 10.40 -12.75 5.38
CA ALA A 86 9.58 -13.96 5.15
C ALA A 86 8.12 -13.60 4.80
N MET A 87 7.62 -12.49 5.34
CA MET A 87 6.28 -11.98 5.05
C MET A 87 6.12 -11.56 3.58
N ALA A 88 7.17 -11.10 2.91
CA ALA A 88 7.11 -10.79 1.47
C ALA A 88 6.88 -12.05 0.65
N GLN A 89 7.58 -13.14 1.01
CA GLN A 89 7.38 -14.45 0.38
C GLN A 89 5.98 -15.01 0.64
N TRP A 90 5.43 -14.80 1.85
CA TRP A 90 4.01 -15.07 2.13
C TRP A 90 3.09 -14.26 1.21
N GLY A 91 3.34 -12.96 1.05
CA GLY A 91 2.55 -12.11 0.15
C GLY A 91 2.57 -12.61 -1.30
N ILE A 92 3.75 -13.00 -1.82
CA ILE A 92 3.88 -13.62 -3.15
C ILE A 92 3.04 -14.90 -3.22
N ALA A 93 3.10 -15.78 -2.21
CA ALA A 93 2.32 -17.01 -2.19
C ALA A 93 0.81 -16.75 -2.25
N MET A 94 0.32 -15.78 -1.47
CA MET A 94 -1.09 -15.41 -1.44
C MET A 94 -1.59 -14.86 -2.78
N THR A 95 -0.72 -14.24 -3.58
CA THR A 95 -1.09 -13.74 -4.91
C THR A 95 -1.30 -14.83 -5.96
N TRP A 96 -0.96 -16.09 -5.66
CA TRP A 96 -1.24 -17.23 -6.54
C TRP A 96 -2.51 -17.97 -6.15
N TRP A 97 -3.12 -17.63 -5.01
CA TRP A 97 -4.39 -18.18 -4.57
C TRP A 97 -5.54 -17.30 -5.08
N HIS A 98 -6.30 -17.79 -6.06
CA HIS A 98 -7.40 -17.06 -6.69
C HIS A 98 -8.77 -17.69 -6.33
N PRO A 99 -9.39 -17.33 -5.18
CA PRO A 99 -10.59 -18.01 -4.70
C PRO A 99 -11.92 -17.61 -5.36
N ILE A 100 -12.02 -16.46 -6.04
CA ILE A 100 -13.32 -15.90 -6.47
C ILE A 100 -13.66 -16.18 -7.94
N TRP A 101 -12.74 -15.89 -8.86
CA TRP A 101 -13.06 -15.85 -10.30
C TRP A 101 -12.59 -17.10 -11.04
N THR A 102 -11.30 -17.39 -10.99
CA THR A 102 -10.68 -18.50 -11.70
C THR A 102 -9.84 -19.28 -10.72
N HIS A 103 -10.10 -20.57 -10.57
CA HIS A 103 -9.25 -21.41 -9.74
C HIS A 103 -7.81 -21.39 -10.27
N PRO A 104 -6.82 -21.37 -9.39
CA PRO A 104 -5.43 -21.42 -9.81
C PRO A 104 -5.15 -22.72 -10.58
N THR A 105 -4.42 -22.59 -11.68
CA THR A 105 -3.88 -23.72 -12.43
C THR A 105 -2.89 -24.52 -11.57
N PRO A 106 -2.57 -25.77 -11.93
CA PRO A 106 -1.55 -26.54 -11.23
C PRO A 106 -0.20 -25.82 -11.13
N ASP A 107 0.20 -25.09 -12.16
CA ASP A 107 1.46 -24.35 -12.19
C ASP A 107 1.43 -23.14 -11.25
N GLU A 108 0.34 -22.36 -11.24
CA GLU A 108 0.15 -21.27 -10.29
C GLU A 108 0.13 -21.79 -8.84
N MET A 109 -0.52 -22.92 -8.62
CA MET A 109 -0.52 -23.58 -7.31
C MET A 109 0.89 -24.01 -6.89
N SER A 110 1.67 -24.54 -7.82
CA SER A 110 3.07 -24.90 -7.61
C SER A 110 3.91 -23.65 -7.26
N ALA A 111 3.71 -22.54 -7.97
CA ALA A 111 4.39 -21.27 -7.70
C ALA A 111 4.07 -20.72 -6.30
N GLY A 112 2.78 -20.74 -5.90
CA GLY A 112 2.37 -20.35 -4.55
C GLY A 112 3.00 -21.24 -3.47
N LYS A 113 3.02 -22.56 -3.68
CA LYS A 113 3.66 -23.53 -2.79
C LYS A 113 5.17 -23.30 -2.66
N ALA A 114 5.85 -22.99 -3.75
CA ALA A 114 7.28 -22.68 -3.74
C ALA A 114 7.57 -21.42 -2.92
N ALA A 115 6.76 -20.37 -3.08
CA ALA A 115 6.92 -19.13 -2.32
C ALA A 115 6.70 -19.32 -0.81
N ILE A 116 5.67 -20.06 -0.40
CA ILE A 116 5.45 -20.32 1.04
C ILE A 116 6.50 -21.27 1.62
N ALA A 117 6.98 -22.26 0.86
CA ALA A 117 8.08 -23.11 1.27
C ALA A 117 9.37 -22.29 1.51
N LYS A 118 9.65 -21.31 0.65
CA LYS A 118 10.74 -20.36 0.86
C LYS A 118 10.53 -19.55 2.13
N ALA A 119 9.34 -19.00 2.35
CA ALA A 119 9.02 -18.26 3.58
C ALA A 119 9.25 -19.10 4.85
N MET A 120 8.82 -20.37 4.84
CA MET A 120 8.99 -21.30 5.97
C MET A 120 10.44 -21.69 6.23
N GLY A 121 11.30 -21.64 5.22
CA GLY A 121 12.74 -21.88 5.36
C GLY A 121 13.53 -20.67 5.88
N MET A 122 12.88 -19.50 6.00
CA MET A 122 13.49 -18.27 6.50
C MET A 122 13.32 -18.17 8.02
N THR A 123 14.35 -17.68 8.70
CA THR A 123 14.24 -17.30 10.11
C THR A 123 13.30 -16.10 10.23
N ALA A 124 12.44 -16.10 11.25
CA ALA A 124 11.66 -14.92 11.59
C ALA A 124 12.62 -13.76 11.87
N GLY A 125 12.51 -12.69 11.08
CA GLY A 125 13.18 -11.42 11.31
C GLY A 125 12.58 -10.69 12.51
#